data_AF-A0AA38HTS8-F1
#
_entry.id   AF-A0AA38HTS8-F1
#
_cell.length_a   1.000
_cell.length_b   1.000
_cell.length_c   1.000
_cell.angle_alpha   90.00
_cell.angle_beta   90.00
_cell.angle_gamma   90.00
#
_symmetry.space_group_name_H-M   'P 1'
#
loop_
_entity.id
_entity.type
_entity.pdbx_description
1 polymer ?
#
loop_
_entity_poly.entity_id
_entity_poly.type
_entity_poly.pdbx_seq_one_letter_code
_entity_poly.pdbx_strand_id
1 'polypeptide(L)'
;MADATSINLTKITGGVQTNNGSILKSGNQWCKNVGEGVCVKFDHKQSPVTPTKLGNSNIYWVAFKETTDKLWRKLKTEICGGATDDRYI
;
A
#
# COMPACT_ATOMS: atom_id res chain seq x y z
N MET A 1 -35.98 -20.84 -14.61
CA MET A 1 -35.14 -21.55 -13.63
C MET A 1 -33.70 -21.30 -14.05
N ALA A 2 -33.00 -20.41 -13.37
CA ALA A 2 -31.61 -20.09 -13.69
C ALA A 2 -30.72 -21.00 -12.85
N ASP A 3 -29.89 -21.78 -13.54
CA ASP A 3 -28.81 -22.60 -13.00
C ASP A 3 -27.88 -21.72 -12.14
N ALA A 4 -27.82 -22.03 -10.85
CA ALA A 4 -26.82 -21.49 -9.96
C ALA A 4 -25.57 -22.37 -10.07
N THR A 5 -24.65 -21.97 -10.94
CA THR A 5 -23.33 -22.58 -11.01
C THR A 5 -22.57 -22.21 -9.74
N SER A 6 -22.42 -23.17 -8.83
CA SER A 6 -21.67 -23.00 -7.58
C SER A 6 -20.18 -23.22 -7.84
N ILE A 7 -19.39 -22.16 -7.69
CA ILE A 7 -17.92 -22.24 -7.76
C ILE A 7 -17.40 -22.32 -6.32
N ASN A 8 -16.84 -23.48 -5.95
CA ASN A 8 -16.23 -23.69 -4.65
C ASN A 8 -14.75 -23.26 -4.68
N LEU A 9 -14.45 -22.10 -4.10
CA LEU A 9 -13.09 -21.60 -3.93
C LEU A 9 -12.61 -21.92 -2.52
N THR A 10 -11.72 -22.91 -2.38
CA THR A 10 -11.21 -23.35 -1.06
C THR A 10 -10.24 -22.34 -0.43
N LYS A 11 -9.55 -21.54 -1.25
CA LYS A 11 -8.63 -20.49 -0.79
C LYS A 11 -8.34 -19.50 -1.92
N ILE A 12 -8.47 -18.21 -1.64
CA ILE A 12 -7.95 -17.13 -2.49
C ILE A 12 -6.88 -16.40 -1.67
N THR A 13 -5.72 -16.15 -2.28
CA THR A 13 -4.64 -15.38 -1.65
C THR A 13 -4.22 -14.28 -2.61
N GLY A 14 -4.26 -13.04 -2.14
CA GLY A 14 -3.85 -11.87 -2.91
C GLY A 14 -3.15 -10.88 -1.99
N GLY A 15 -2.01 -10.35 -2.43
CA GLY A 15 -1.29 -9.31 -1.72
C GLY A 15 -1.84 -7.94 -2.08
N VAL A 16 -2.40 -7.23 -1.11
CA VAL A 16 -2.72 -5.81 -1.23
C VAL A 16 -1.94 -5.06 -0.16
N GLN A 17 -1.02 -4.19 -0.59
CA GLN A 17 -0.42 -3.21 0.29
C GLN A 17 -1.33 -1.99 0.32
N THR A 18 -2.19 -1.92 1.34
CA THR A 18 -3.07 -0.76 1.55
C THR A 18 -3.10 -0.35 3.00
N ASN A 19 -3.06 0.95 3.22
CA ASN A 19 -3.25 1.59 4.52
C ASN A 19 -4.69 2.11 4.70
N ASN A 20 -5.57 1.88 3.71
CA ASN A 20 -6.89 2.48 3.71
C ASN A 20 -7.86 1.64 4.56
N GLY A 21 -8.23 2.17 5.73
CA GLY A 21 -9.12 1.50 6.67
C GLY A 21 -10.50 1.15 6.09
N SER A 22 -10.93 1.82 5.02
CA SER A 22 -12.15 1.48 4.28
C SER A 22 -12.04 0.11 3.59
N ILE A 23 -10.90 -0.21 2.96
CA ILE A 23 -10.67 -1.48 2.26
C ILE A 23 -10.67 -2.64 3.27
N LEU A 24 -10.09 -2.43 4.45
CA LEU A 24 -10.10 -3.42 5.54
C LEU A 24 -11.53 -3.70 6.04
N LYS A 25 -12.36 -2.66 6.16
CA LYS A 25 -13.77 -2.78 6.55
C LYS A 25 -14.58 -3.51 5.47
N SER A 26 -14.36 -3.18 4.20
CA SER A 26 -15.01 -3.85 3.06
C SER A 26 -14.64 -5.34 3.01
N GLY A 27 -13.36 -5.69 3.20
CA GLY A 27 -12.93 -7.10 3.26
C GLY A 27 -13.61 -7.89 4.38
N ASN A 28 -13.68 -7.32 5.58
CA ASN A 28 -14.40 -7.94 6.70
C ASN A 28 -15.91 -8.09 6.42
N GLN A 29 -16.53 -7.11 5.75
CA GLN A 29 -17.95 -7.20 5.40
C GLN A 29 -18.19 -8.29 4.35
N TRP A 30 -17.31 -8.42 3.35
CA TRP A 30 -17.42 -9.49 2.36
C TRP A 30 -17.27 -10.87 3.00
N CYS A 31 -16.33 -11.07 3.92
CA CYS A 31 -16.19 -12.34 4.62
C CYS A 31 -17.41 -12.69 5.49
N LYS A 32 -18.05 -11.70 6.14
CA LYS A 32 -19.32 -11.92 6.87
C LYS A 32 -20.46 -12.38 5.97
N ASN A 33 -20.49 -11.93 4.71
CA ASN A 33 -21.57 -12.24 3.77
C ASN A 33 -21.46 -13.63 3.14
N VAL A 34 -20.27 -14.27 3.18
CA VAL A 34 -20.02 -15.59 2.53
C VAL A 34 -20.35 -16.76 3.47
N GLY A 35 -20.48 -16.53 4.78
CA GLY A 35 -20.87 -17.55 5.77
C GLY A 35 -19.76 -17.96 6.74
N GLU A 36 -20.11 -18.78 7.74
CA GLU A 36 -19.17 -19.26 8.76
C GLU A 36 -18.01 -20.05 8.13
N GLY A 37 -16.77 -19.67 8.45
CA GLY A 37 -15.55 -20.34 7.98
C GLY A 37 -14.67 -19.50 7.05
N VAL A 38 -15.15 -18.35 6.56
CA VAL A 38 -14.36 -17.42 5.75
C VAL A 38 -13.82 -16.27 6.60
N CYS A 39 -12.50 -16.20 6.76
CA CYS A 39 -11.83 -15.18 7.57
C CYS A 39 -10.76 -14.45 6.74
N VAL A 40 -10.69 -13.11 6.87
CA VAL A 40 -9.54 -12.34 6.40
C VAL A 40 -8.39 -12.56 7.38
N LYS A 41 -7.26 -13.05 6.89
CA LYS A 41 -5.99 -13.05 7.64
C LYS A 41 -5.10 -11.96 7.07
N PHE A 42 -4.55 -11.15 7.96
CA PHE A 42 -3.56 -10.13 7.60
C PHE A 42 -2.19 -10.68 7.96
N ASP A 43 -1.35 -10.94 6.95
CA ASP A 43 0.01 -11.43 7.19
C ASP A 43 0.92 -10.32 7.73
N HIS A 44 0.71 -9.08 7.26
CA HIS A 44 1.47 -7.91 7.69
C HIS A 44 0.58 -6.69 7.84
N LYS A 45 0.53 -6.12 9.05
CA LYS A 45 -0.14 -4.85 9.33
C LYS A 45 0.91 -3.80 9.67
N GLN A 46 1.17 -2.89 8.74
CA GLN A 46 2.15 -1.82 8.92
C GLN A 46 1.43 -0.49 9.18
N SER A 47 1.97 0.31 10.10
CA SER A 47 1.49 1.68 10.30
C SER A 47 1.80 2.53 9.07
N PRO A 48 0.95 3.52 8.73
CA PRO A 48 1.23 4.43 7.64
C PRO A 48 2.54 5.18 7.90
N VAL A 49 3.47 5.11 6.96
CA VAL A 49 4.67 5.95 6.95
C VAL A 49 4.39 7.16 6.07
N THR A 50 4.63 8.35 6.60
CA THR A 50 4.44 9.60 5.84
C THR A 50 5.52 9.71 4.76
N PRO A 51 5.18 10.15 3.53
CA PRO A 51 6.17 10.35 2.48
C PRO A 51 7.29 11.32 2.91
N THR A 52 8.50 11.08 2.41
CA THR A 52 9.66 11.94 2.64
C THR A 52 9.35 13.37 2.20
N LYS A 53 9.57 14.34 3.11
CA LYS A 53 9.29 15.74 2.85
C LYS A 53 10.27 16.30 1.81
N LEU A 54 9.71 16.90 0.77
CA LEU A 54 10.45 17.58 -0.29
C LEU A 54 10.36 19.09 -0.06
N GLY A 55 11.28 19.64 0.71
CA GLY A 55 11.33 21.08 1.00
C GLY A 55 12.53 21.48 1.84
N ASN A 56 12.63 22.77 2.14
CA ASN A 56 13.78 23.35 2.84
C ASN A 56 13.90 22.88 4.31
N SER A 57 12.86 22.22 4.85
CA SER A 57 12.89 21.58 6.17
C SER A 57 13.60 20.23 6.20
N ASN A 58 13.93 19.65 5.04
CA ASN A 58 14.66 18.40 4.93
C ASN A 58 16.06 18.67 4.34
N ILE A 59 17.08 18.69 5.20
CA ILE A 59 18.47 18.98 4.82
C ILE A 59 19.01 18.01 3.76
N TYR A 60 18.56 16.76 3.77
CA TYR A 60 18.99 15.74 2.80
C TYR A 60 18.39 16.02 1.42
N TRP A 61 17.13 16.42 1.37
CA TRP A 61 16.48 16.82 0.11
C TRP A 61 17.15 18.07 -0.48
N VAL A 62 17.45 19.07 0.35
CA VAL A 62 18.13 20.30 -0.11
C VAL A 62 19.48 19.96 -0.73
N ALA A 63 20.33 19.21 -0.03
CA ALA A 63 21.65 18.83 -0.53
C ALA A 63 21.57 18.01 -1.83
N PHE A 64 20.63 17.06 -1.90
CA PHE A 64 20.42 16.22 -3.09
C PHE A 64 19.93 17.04 -4.29
N LYS A 65 18.95 17.93 -4.07
CA LYS A 65 18.37 18.78 -5.10
C LYS A 65 19.41 19.76 -5.64
N GLU A 66 20.12 20.48 -4.77
CA GLU A 66 21.15 21.45 -5.19
C GLU A 66 22.24 20.79 -6.04
N THR A 67 22.67 19.59 -5.67
CA THR A 67 23.68 18.85 -6.44
C THR A 67 23.14 18.44 -7.81
N THR A 68 21.88 18.01 -7.87
CA THR A 68 21.26 17.58 -9.13
C THR A 68 20.95 18.76 -10.05
N ASP A 69 20.55 19.90 -9.49
CA ASP A 69 20.32 21.15 -10.22
C ASP A 69 21.62 21.65 -10.86
N LYS A 70 22.77 21.53 -10.16
CA LYS A 70 24.12 21.83 -10.71
C LYS A 70 24.51 20.90 -11.87
N LEU A 71 23.96 19.70 -11.91
CA LEU A 71 24.16 18.74 -13.01
C LEU A 71 23.20 18.96 -14.18
N TRP A 72 22.40 20.04 -14.15
CA TRP A 72 21.43 20.41 -15.19
C TRP A 72 20.41 19.30 -15.49
N ARG A 73 20.06 18.49 -14.48
CA ARG A 73 19.07 17.41 -14.59
C ARG A 73 17.74 17.83 -13.97
N LYS A 74 16.63 17.55 -14.67
CA LYS A 74 15.28 17.73 -14.11
C LYS A 74 14.91 16.50 -13.28
N LEU A 75 14.65 16.71 -11.99
CA LEU A 75 14.13 15.66 -11.10
C LEU A 75 12.63 15.48 -11.29
N LYS A 76 12.20 14.22 -11.43
CA LYS A 76 10.80 13.81 -11.29
C LYS A 76 10.67 13.11 -9.95
N THR A 77 9.89 13.70 -9.04
CA THR A 77 9.70 13.16 -7.69
C THR A 77 8.47 12.26 -7.68
N GLU A 78 8.62 11.04 -7.18
CA GLU A 78 7.55 10.05 -7.09
C GLU A 78 7.48 9.48 -5.66
N ILE A 79 6.29 9.03 -5.26
CA ILE A 79 6.10 8.35 -3.97
C ILE A 79 6.31 6.86 -4.20
N CYS A 80 7.37 6.30 -3.62
CA CYS A 80 7.60 4.86 -3.63
C CYS A 80 6.66 4.17 -2.62
N GLY A 81 5.96 3.13 -3.06
CA GLY A 81 4.94 2.41 -2.28
C GLY A 81 5.44 1.54 -1.12
N GLY A 82 6.65 1.78 -0.59
CA GLY A 82 7.18 1.07 0.58
C GLY A 82 7.72 -0.34 0.32
N ALA A 83 8.07 -0.65 -0.93
CA ALA A 83 8.78 -1.88 -1.31
C ALA A 83 10.29 -1.82 -1.00
N THR A 84 10.81 -0.65 -0.65
CA THR A 84 12.22 -0.39 -0.30
C THR A 84 12.38 -0.16 1.19
N ASP A 85 13.62 -0.27 1.68
CA ASP A 85 13.98 -0.03 3.08
C ASP A 85 13.88 1.45 3.49
N ASP A 86 13.60 2.36 2.54
CA ASP A 86 13.40 3.80 2.76
C ASP A 86 12.31 4.09 3.80
N ARG A 87 11.40 3.15 4.06
CA ARG A 87 10.33 3.27 5.06
C ARG A 87 10.79 3.24 6.52
N TYR A 88 12.05 2.87 6.79
CA TYR A 88 12.60 2.77 8.15
C TYR A 88 13.37 4.03 8.58
N ILE A 89 13.41 5.06 7.73
CA ILE A 89 14.16 6.31 7.89
C ILE A 89 13.18 7.47 7.86
#